data_AF-F4MM66-F1
#
_entry.id   AF-F4MM66-F1
#
_cell.length_a   1.000
_cell.length_b   1.000
_cell.length_c   1.000
_cell.angle_alpha   90.00
_cell.angle_beta   90.00
_cell.angle_gamma   90.00
#
_symmetry.space_group_name_H-M   'P 1'
#
loop_
_entity.id
_entity.type
_entity.pdbx_description
1 polymer ?
#
loop_
_entity_poly.entity_id
_entity_poly.type
_entity_poly.pdbx_seq_one_letter_code
_entity_poly.pdbx_strand_id
1 'polypeptide(L)'
;MKKLLTLVLFLGMALGVSAQLVNQGGTITIQSGATLVVESDITNTTGSIVNNGIIEVKGDITSEAAASFTSAVDSKLKFSGTTPSTVNFMASTILSDVEMAKTAEDLTLASDLDIDGDLTFTEDDNQIILGANNLVLSATSAADNVAVTNSFIVTDGAGVVTKEGLSTAFEFPVGAAIDSQNDIILTEGGTADDISVRVLTDAYDAPVTQTDAMVDDVVSATWEITEAVTGGSDLIAAPSWAAADETTTFDNTDAAVFQFNGTYYTALATTGAATTIDGISSLTNVGLVLDDTDYVIIGDSGLLRAFLAAKIILQGPYQASQDLMRDQLRTKSLIPLEEPYSDMAAFTHVSGGGGETVDALEDFDYVADGDDIVDWVFLEIRDSADAVVSTRSALLQRDGDIIDIDGSNSAVSFEGITLDNYTIVVRHRNHLGVKSSGIVSMSPGTTALYDFTSAVNQAVGDQQEELETGVYGVYGGNANGESAVATAYKGIRMTGPSTINDALALLNQLGGIYTATQFDVYETEDLNLDGNVRMTGPSTINDALFLLGVLDGVYTNLIVRAF
;
A
#
# COMPACT_ATOMS: atom_id res chain seq x y z
N MET A 1 80.64 -35.23 -33.04
CA MET A 1 79.16 -35.24 -32.91
C MET A 1 78.80 -34.70 -31.54
N LYS A 2 78.18 -33.51 -31.52
CA LYS A 2 77.70 -32.83 -30.31
C LYS A 2 76.54 -33.65 -29.71
N LYS A 3 76.53 -33.90 -28.40
CA LYS A 3 75.30 -34.29 -27.70
C LYS A 3 74.87 -33.12 -26.84
N LEU A 4 73.77 -32.54 -27.29
CA LEU A 4 73.10 -31.36 -26.78
C LEU A 4 72.46 -31.70 -25.43
N LEU A 5 72.60 -30.75 -24.51
CA LEU A 5 71.92 -30.64 -23.23
C LEU A 5 70.40 -30.60 -23.44
N THR A 6 69.63 -31.32 -22.63
CA THR A 6 68.23 -30.98 -22.38
C THR A 6 68.01 -31.03 -20.88
N LEU A 7 68.34 -29.91 -20.24
CA LEU A 7 67.89 -29.57 -18.90
C LEU A 7 66.43 -29.13 -19.05
N VAL A 8 65.49 -29.96 -18.64
CA VAL A 8 64.08 -29.57 -18.52
C VAL A 8 64.01 -28.58 -17.37
N LEU A 9 63.88 -27.29 -17.72
CA LEU A 9 63.55 -26.22 -16.79
C LEU A 9 62.10 -26.48 -16.32
N PHE A 10 61.93 -26.96 -15.09
CA PHE A 10 60.63 -26.88 -14.39
C PHE A 10 60.33 -25.38 -14.24
N LEU A 11 59.54 -24.84 -15.17
CA LEU A 11 58.94 -23.52 -15.03
C LEU A 11 57.96 -23.65 -13.86
N GLY A 12 58.33 -23.07 -12.72
CA GLY A 12 57.56 -23.16 -11.48
C GLY A 12 56.15 -22.65 -11.68
N MET A 13 55.18 -23.57 -11.69
CA MET A 13 53.87 -23.27 -11.13
C MET A 13 54.11 -23.12 -9.64
N ALA A 14 54.14 -21.87 -9.15
CA ALA A 14 53.94 -21.62 -7.74
C ALA A 14 52.50 -22.05 -7.43
N LEU A 15 52.32 -23.32 -7.05
CA LEU A 15 51.10 -23.74 -6.39
C LEU A 15 51.04 -22.92 -5.10
N GLY A 16 50.07 -22.02 -5.01
CA GLY A 16 49.76 -21.36 -3.74
C GLY A 16 49.42 -22.45 -2.73
N VAL A 17 50.28 -22.66 -1.75
CA VAL A 17 50.00 -23.55 -0.63
C VAL A 17 49.47 -22.64 0.47
N SER A 18 48.15 -22.53 0.60
CA SER A 18 47.53 -21.77 1.68
C SER A 18 47.58 -22.59 2.97
N ALA A 19 47.89 -21.95 4.09
CA ALA A 19 47.96 -22.63 5.38
C ALA A 19 46.57 -22.86 5.97
N GLN A 20 46.14 -24.12 6.04
CA GLN A 20 44.91 -24.56 6.72
C GLN A 20 45.20 -25.02 8.16
N LEU A 21 44.20 -24.94 9.03
CA LEU A 21 44.23 -25.52 10.38
C LEU A 21 43.29 -26.72 10.45
N VAL A 22 43.84 -27.90 10.78
CA VAL A 22 43.04 -29.12 10.95
C VAL A 22 43.25 -29.69 12.35
N ASN A 23 42.18 -29.79 13.13
CA ASN A 23 42.16 -30.41 14.46
C ASN A 23 41.33 -31.70 14.45
N GLN A 24 41.99 -32.84 14.70
CA GLN A 24 41.36 -34.17 14.67
C GLN A 24 41.46 -34.92 16.02
N GLY A 25 41.56 -34.21 17.14
CA GLY A 25 41.39 -34.86 18.46
C GLY A 25 42.15 -34.28 19.65
N GLY A 26 42.49 -32.98 19.66
CA GLY A 26 43.12 -32.32 20.81
C GLY A 26 42.50 -30.96 21.14
N THR A 27 42.96 -30.32 22.22
CA THR A 27 42.62 -28.93 22.54
C THR A 27 43.67 -27.99 21.98
N ILE A 28 43.24 -27.02 21.17
CA ILE A 28 44.02 -25.89 20.70
C ILE A 28 43.51 -24.66 21.44
N THR A 29 44.38 -23.97 22.18
CA THR A 29 43.99 -22.73 22.89
C THR A 29 44.78 -21.56 22.36
N ILE A 30 44.06 -20.56 21.85
CA ILE A 30 44.61 -19.25 21.52
C ILE A 30 44.54 -18.44 22.81
N GLN A 31 45.69 -18.09 23.38
CA GLN A 31 45.75 -17.38 24.65
C GLN A 31 45.39 -15.90 24.47
N SER A 32 44.97 -15.25 25.56
CA SER A 32 44.74 -13.79 25.57
C SER A 32 45.97 -13.02 25.09
N GLY A 33 45.74 -12.06 24.19
CA GLY A 33 46.78 -11.28 23.52
C GLY A 33 47.50 -12.01 22.37
N ALA A 34 47.16 -13.26 22.07
CA ALA A 34 47.69 -13.98 20.91
C ALA A 34 46.76 -13.82 19.69
N THR A 35 47.36 -13.81 18.50
CA THR A 35 46.65 -13.87 17.22
C THR A 35 47.06 -15.13 16.47
N LEU A 36 46.07 -15.91 16.05
CA LEU A 36 46.22 -17.03 15.12
C LEU A 36 45.65 -16.63 13.76
N VAL A 37 46.48 -16.60 12.73
CA VAL A 37 46.05 -16.32 11.35
C VAL A 37 46.06 -17.63 10.55
N VAL A 38 44.94 -17.94 9.90
CA VAL A 38 44.76 -19.11 9.04
C VAL A 38 44.44 -18.61 7.63
N GLU A 39 45.33 -18.89 6.68
CA GLU A 39 45.24 -18.38 5.31
C GLU A 39 44.23 -19.14 4.43
N SER A 40 43.70 -20.25 4.94
CA SER A 40 42.66 -21.08 4.31
C SER A 40 41.65 -21.48 5.40
N ASP A 41 41.29 -22.76 5.46
CA ASP A 41 40.16 -23.23 6.24
C ASP A 41 40.58 -23.66 7.66
N ILE A 42 39.64 -23.54 8.60
CA ILE A 42 39.68 -24.17 9.91
C ILE A 42 38.73 -25.36 9.90
N THR A 43 39.27 -26.57 10.07
CA THR A 43 38.49 -27.80 10.22
C THR A 43 38.74 -28.42 11.59
N ASN A 44 37.70 -28.57 12.41
CA ASN A 44 37.76 -29.22 13.71
C ASN A 44 36.77 -30.38 13.79
N THR A 45 37.25 -31.60 13.54
CA THR A 45 36.39 -32.79 13.44
C THR A 45 36.04 -33.38 14.81
N THR A 46 37.00 -33.46 15.73
CA THR A 46 36.84 -34.17 17.02
C THR A 46 37.57 -33.53 18.21
N GLY A 47 38.29 -32.43 18.01
CA GLY A 47 39.02 -31.71 19.06
C GLY A 47 38.24 -30.51 19.60
N SER A 48 38.91 -29.65 20.37
CA SER A 48 38.38 -28.37 20.83
C SER A 48 39.31 -27.21 20.45
N ILE A 49 38.74 -26.10 19.99
CA ILE A 49 39.39 -24.82 19.76
C ILE A 49 38.83 -23.84 20.81
N VAL A 50 39.72 -23.35 21.67
CA VAL A 50 39.40 -22.38 22.71
C VAL A 50 40.03 -21.05 22.32
N ASN A 51 39.20 -20.10 21.90
CA ASN A 51 39.62 -18.76 21.52
C ASN A 51 39.55 -17.82 22.72
N ASN A 52 40.70 -17.46 23.30
CA ASN A 52 40.81 -16.40 24.30
C ASN A 52 41.51 -15.14 23.74
N GLY A 53 41.87 -15.14 22.45
CA GLY A 53 42.60 -14.07 21.79
C GLY A 53 41.93 -13.71 20.47
N ILE A 54 42.69 -13.66 19.38
CA ILE A 54 42.17 -13.38 18.04
C ILE A 54 42.41 -14.59 17.15
N ILE A 55 41.37 -15.07 16.48
CA ILE A 55 41.48 -15.98 15.33
C ILE A 55 41.10 -15.18 14.10
N GLU A 56 42.03 -15.07 13.14
CA GLU A 56 41.76 -14.54 11.81
C GLU A 56 41.74 -15.72 10.82
N VAL A 57 40.66 -15.86 10.06
CA VAL A 57 40.49 -16.91 9.05
C VAL A 57 40.14 -16.30 7.70
N LYS A 58 40.72 -16.83 6.63
CA LYS A 58 40.44 -16.39 5.25
C LYS A 58 39.49 -17.30 4.49
N GLY A 59 39.49 -18.58 4.81
CA GLY A 59 38.61 -19.59 4.22
C GLY A 59 37.48 -19.99 5.15
N ASP A 60 37.03 -21.23 5.00
CA ASP A 60 35.86 -21.75 5.71
C ASP A 60 36.17 -22.10 7.17
N ILE A 61 35.14 -22.12 8.01
CA ILE A 61 35.17 -22.77 9.32
C ILE A 61 34.19 -23.93 9.33
N THR A 62 34.67 -25.12 9.67
CA THR A 62 33.83 -26.28 9.95
C THR A 62 34.22 -26.89 11.28
N SER A 63 33.31 -26.89 12.25
CA SER A 63 33.51 -27.53 13.55
C SER A 63 32.45 -28.60 13.79
N GLU A 64 32.83 -29.86 13.56
CA GLU A 64 31.90 -30.99 13.55
C GLU A 64 31.63 -31.59 14.95
N ALA A 65 32.34 -31.16 15.97
CA ALA A 65 32.14 -31.63 17.35
C ALA A 65 31.26 -30.65 18.16
N ALA A 66 30.34 -31.16 18.97
CA ALA A 66 29.53 -30.32 19.86
C ALA A 66 30.41 -29.64 20.93
N ALA A 67 30.14 -28.37 21.24
CA ALA A 67 30.89 -27.53 22.20
C ALA A 67 32.41 -27.51 21.94
N SER A 68 32.79 -27.63 20.67
CA SER A 68 34.19 -27.78 20.27
C SER A 68 34.85 -26.47 19.87
N PHE A 69 34.08 -25.40 19.67
CA PHE A 69 34.60 -24.06 19.48
C PHE A 69 34.04 -23.19 20.60
N THR A 70 34.91 -22.53 21.36
CA THR A 70 34.49 -21.65 22.47
C THR A 70 35.22 -20.33 22.38
N SER A 71 34.49 -19.22 22.51
CA SER A 71 35.05 -17.88 22.67
C SER A 71 35.02 -17.46 24.14
N ALA A 72 36.11 -16.89 24.63
CA ALA A 72 36.09 -16.15 25.90
C ALA A 72 35.63 -14.71 25.67
N VAL A 73 35.23 -14.03 26.75
CA VAL A 73 35.00 -12.58 26.74
C VAL A 73 36.22 -11.84 26.18
N ASP A 74 35.99 -10.81 25.38
CA ASP A 74 37.00 -10.00 24.68
C ASP A 74 37.84 -10.77 23.64
N SER A 75 37.43 -11.99 23.28
CA SER A 75 38.05 -12.73 22.17
C SER A 75 37.37 -12.38 20.85
N LYS A 76 38.10 -12.50 19.75
CA LYS A 76 37.62 -12.13 18.42
C LYS A 76 37.78 -13.23 17.40
N LEU A 77 36.75 -13.43 16.59
CA LEU A 77 36.82 -14.17 15.34
C LEU A 77 36.73 -13.18 14.17
N LYS A 78 37.79 -13.09 13.37
CA LYS A 78 37.89 -12.19 12.22
C LYS A 78 37.84 -12.99 10.93
N PHE A 79 36.90 -12.65 10.05
CA PHE A 79 36.84 -13.16 8.68
C PHE A 79 37.51 -12.16 7.75
N SER A 80 38.53 -12.59 7.02
CA SER A 80 39.26 -11.72 6.08
C SER A 80 39.51 -12.41 4.74
N GLY A 81 40.27 -11.76 3.85
CA GLY A 81 40.68 -12.33 2.57
C GLY A 81 39.78 -11.96 1.40
N THR A 82 40.11 -12.50 0.23
CA THR A 82 39.52 -12.15 -1.08
C THR A 82 38.73 -13.33 -1.66
N THR A 83 38.16 -14.16 -0.79
CA THR A 83 37.31 -15.29 -1.19
C THR A 83 36.12 -15.38 -0.24
N PRO A 84 34.95 -15.82 -0.73
CA PRO A 84 33.81 -16.14 0.12
C PRO A 84 34.22 -17.22 1.13
N SER A 85 33.54 -17.24 2.28
CA SER A 85 33.69 -18.33 3.24
C SER A 85 32.35 -18.80 3.79
N THR A 86 32.31 -20.03 4.26
CA THR A 86 31.19 -20.60 5.00
C THR A 86 31.58 -20.85 6.45
N VAL A 87 30.67 -20.57 7.38
CA VAL A 87 30.80 -20.97 8.78
C VAL A 87 29.78 -22.04 9.14
N ASN A 88 30.27 -23.14 9.70
CA ASN A 88 29.46 -24.28 10.11
C ASN A 88 29.91 -24.79 11.47
N PHE A 89 29.07 -24.59 12.48
CA PHE A 89 29.21 -25.15 13.82
C PHE A 89 28.10 -26.18 14.05
N MET A 90 28.45 -27.40 14.47
CA MET A 90 27.47 -28.47 14.70
C MET A 90 26.47 -28.22 15.83
N ALA A 91 26.72 -27.23 16.67
CA ALA A 91 25.78 -26.72 17.66
C ALA A 91 25.91 -25.19 17.68
N SER A 92 24.84 -24.49 18.07
CA SER A 92 24.93 -23.03 18.24
C SER A 92 26.13 -22.71 19.11
N THR A 93 27.03 -21.90 18.54
CA THR A 93 28.29 -21.52 19.14
C THR A 93 28.22 -20.05 19.45
N ILE A 94 28.36 -19.73 20.73
CA ILE A 94 28.41 -18.35 21.20
C ILE A 94 29.82 -17.82 20.98
N LEU A 95 29.93 -16.85 20.08
CA LEU A 95 31.14 -16.06 19.85
C LEU A 95 31.11 -14.81 20.73
N SER A 96 32.30 -14.27 21.04
CA SER A 96 32.40 -12.96 21.69
C SER A 96 32.33 -11.90 20.59
N ASP A 97 33.46 -11.40 20.07
CA ASP A 97 33.44 -10.44 18.97
C ASP A 97 33.58 -11.14 17.61
N VAL A 98 32.85 -10.67 16.62
CA VAL A 98 32.98 -11.07 15.21
C VAL A 98 33.34 -9.86 14.36
N GLU A 99 34.41 -9.96 13.58
CA GLU A 99 34.84 -8.89 12.67
C GLU A 99 34.76 -9.38 11.22
N MET A 100 33.93 -8.72 10.43
CA MET A 100 33.84 -8.85 8.99
C MET A 100 34.83 -7.88 8.34
N ALA A 101 35.86 -8.44 7.70
CA ALA A 101 36.97 -7.73 7.08
C ALA A 101 37.41 -8.41 5.78
N LYS A 102 36.47 -9.01 5.06
CA LYS A 102 36.71 -9.56 3.74
C LYS A 102 36.86 -8.43 2.73
N THR A 103 37.56 -8.67 1.64
CA THR A 103 37.76 -7.65 0.61
C THR A 103 36.73 -7.87 -0.49
N ALA A 104 35.57 -7.20 -0.36
CA ALA A 104 34.43 -7.30 -1.28
C ALA A 104 33.93 -8.75 -1.49
N GLU A 105 33.78 -9.50 -0.39
CA GLU A 105 33.38 -10.91 -0.40
C GLU A 105 32.58 -11.27 0.85
N ASP A 106 31.82 -12.37 0.78
CA ASP A 106 30.76 -12.67 1.76
C ASP A 106 31.10 -13.81 2.72
N LEU A 107 30.35 -13.86 3.81
CA LEU A 107 30.28 -15.00 4.72
C LEU A 107 28.90 -15.66 4.61
N THR A 108 28.84 -16.96 4.32
CA THR A 108 27.59 -17.73 4.38
C THR A 108 27.49 -18.49 5.70
N LEU A 109 26.33 -18.39 6.37
CA LEU A 109 26.02 -19.24 7.52
C LEU A 109 25.49 -20.59 7.02
N ALA A 110 26.10 -21.68 7.46
CA ALA A 110 25.60 -23.05 7.27
C ALA A 110 25.05 -23.67 8.57
N SER A 111 25.03 -22.88 9.65
CA SER A 111 24.46 -23.18 10.96
C SER A 111 24.09 -21.87 11.66
N ASP A 112 23.21 -21.91 12.65
CA ASP A 112 22.93 -20.77 13.51
C ASP A 112 24.21 -20.23 14.18
N LEU A 113 24.23 -18.93 14.45
CA LEU A 113 25.35 -18.24 15.08
C LEU A 113 24.87 -17.28 16.16
N ASP A 114 25.46 -17.39 17.35
CA ASP A 114 25.20 -16.48 18.47
C ASP A 114 26.44 -15.60 18.73
N ILE A 115 26.25 -14.31 18.94
CA ILE A 115 27.29 -13.33 19.23
C ILE A 115 26.94 -12.61 20.54
N ASP A 116 27.80 -12.73 21.54
CA ASP A 116 27.67 -12.10 22.87
C ASP A 116 28.42 -10.76 22.98
N GLY A 117 29.46 -10.58 22.16
CA GLY A 117 30.18 -9.32 21.97
C GLY A 117 29.67 -8.56 20.76
N ASP A 118 30.55 -7.85 20.06
CA ASP A 118 30.13 -7.00 18.93
C ASP A 118 30.30 -7.71 17.57
N LEU A 119 29.35 -7.47 16.67
CA LEU A 119 29.54 -7.70 15.24
C LEU A 119 30.03 -6.39 14.60
N THR A 120 31.17 -6.42 13.92
CA THR A 120 31.74 -5.21 13.29
C THR A 120 32.08 -5.46 11.83
N PHE A 121 31.59 -4.60 10.95
CA PHE A 121 32.04 -4.51 9.56
C PHE A 121 33.14 -3.45 9.44
N THR A 122 34.28 -3.84 8.87
CA THR A 122 35.50 -3.00 8.80
C THR A 122 36.03 -2.82 7.38
N GLU A 123 35.45 -3.50 6.41
CA GLU A 123 35.73 -3.37 4.97
C GLU A 123 34.41 -3.26 4.22
N ASP A 124 34.41 -2.54 3.09
CA ASP A 124 33.23 -2.34 2.22
C ASP A 124 32.80 -3.64 1.52
N ASP A 125 31.54 -3.68 1.07
CA ASP A 125 30.96 -4.79 0.28
C ASP A 125 31.12 -6.14 1.01
N ASN A 126 30.65 -6.23 2.25
CA ASN A 126 30.75 -7.44 3.08
C ASN A 126 29.36 -7.85 3.57
N GLN A 127 28.86 -8.98 3.07
CA GLN A 127 27.58 -9.51 3.51
C GLN A 127 27.73 -10.76 4.39
N ILE A 128 26.81 -10.94 5.34
CA ILE A 128 26.57 -12.21 6.03
C ILE A 128 25.27 -12.81 5.49
N ILE A 129 25.35 -13.91 4.76
CA ILE A 129 24.21 -14.57 4.11
C ILE A 129 23.66 -15.66 5.02
N LEU A 130 22.39 -15.54 5.42
CA LEU A 130 21.77 -16.40 6.42
C LEU A 130 21.22 -17.72 5.86
N GLY A 131 20.60 -17.68 4.68
CA GLY A 131 19.79 -18.79 4.17
C GLY A 131 18.68 -19.17 5.15
N ALA A 132 18.76 -20.35 5.75
CA ALA A 132 17.78 -20.84 6.73
C ALA A 132 18.26 -20.74 8.19
N ASN A 133 19.43 -20.14 8.43
CA ASN A 133 20.07 -20.10 9.74
C ASN A 133 19.89 -18.74 10.40
N ASN A 134 19.82 -18.72 11.72
CA ASN A 134 19.63 -17.49 12.48
C ASN A 134 20.96 -16.90 12.94
N LEU A 135 20.97 -15.57 13.05
CA LEU A 135 22.05 -14.81 13.69
C LEU A 135 21.49 -14.11 14.92
N VAL A 136 21.97 -14.49 16.11
CA VAL A 136 21.51 -13.92 17.38
C VAL A 136 22.58 -13.00 17.95
N LEU A 137 22.19 -11.76 18.26
CA LEU A 137 23.00 -10.76 18.92
C LEU A 137 22.47 -10.58 20.36
N SER A 138 23.34 -10.76 21.35
CA SER A 138 22.96 -10.60 22.76
C SER A 138 22.48 -9.19 23.08
N ALA A 139 21.90 -8.98 24.26
CA ALA A 139 21.46 -7.65 24.71
C ALA A 139 22.57 -6.60 24.75
N THR A 140 23.82 -6.98 24.98
CA THR A 140 24.96 -6.06 24.99
C THR A 140 25.63 -5.88 23.64
N SER A 141 25.36 -6.75 22.67
CA SER A 141 25.98 -6.74 21.35
C SER A 141 25.58 -5.51 20.54
N ALA A 142 26.55 -4.86 19.91
CA ALA A 142 26.35 -3.93 18.81
C ALA A 142 26.52 -4.62 17.45
N ALA A 143 25.96 -4.02 16.41
CA ALA A 143 26.22 -4.35 15.02
C ALA A 143 26.69 -3.07 14.32
N ASP A 144 28.01 -2.87 14.29
CA ASP A 144 28.62 -1.60 13.91
C ASP A 144 29.19 -1.65 12.49
N ASN A 145 28.76 -0.69 11.67
CA ASN A 145 29.29 -0.42 10.34
C ASN A 145 30.37 0.67 10.42
N VAL A 146 31.62 0.30 10.74
CA VAL A 146 32.69 1.27 11.00
C VAL A 146 33.19 1.90 9.69
N ALA A 147 32.51 2.98 9.26
CA ALA A 147 32.83 3.77 8.07
C ALA A 147 32.89 2.95 6.76
N VAL A 148 32.01 1.96 6.65
CA VAL A 148 31.86 1.09 5.48
C VAL A 148 30.56 1.37 4.72
N THR A 149 30.50 0.91 3.48
CA THR A 149 29.32 0.93 2.60
C THR A 149 28.93 -0.49 2.22
N ASN A 150 27.63 -0.71 1.92
CA ASN A 150 27.10 -1.97 1.40
C ASN A 150 27.52 -3.19 2.25
N SER A 151 27.40 -3.07 3.57
CA SER A 151 27.79 -4.11 4.52
C SER A 151 26.64 -4.37 5.49
N PHE A 152 26.04 -5.55 5.38
CA PHE A 152 24.80 -5.90 6.08
C PHE A 152 24.58 -7.42 6.09
N ILE A 153 23.51 -7.85 6.73
CA ILE A 153 23.11 -9.25 6.86
C ILE A 153 22.00 -9.55 5.86
N VAL A 154 22.25 -10.48 4.94
CA VAL A 154 21.30 -10.86 3.89
C VAL A 154 20.37 -11.95 4.41
N THR A 155 19.06 -11.69 4.42
CA THR A 155 18.02 -12.64 4.84
C THR A 155 17.36 -13.33 3.65
N ASP A 156 18.16 -14.00 2.81
CA ASP A 156 17.76 -14.65 1.54
C ASP A 156 16.99 -15.98 1.70
N GLY A 157 16.40 -16.22 2.87
CA GLY A 157 15.67 -17.43 3.18
C GLY A 157 14.88 -17.30 4.48
N ALA A 158 14.77 -18.40 5.23
CA ALA A 158 14.00 -18.41 6.48
C ALA A 158 14.74 -17.80 7.68
N GLY A 159 16.05 -17.59 7.57
CA GLY A 159 16.89 -17.06 8.64
C GLY A 159 16.53 -15.64 9.05
N VAL A 160 16.71 -15.33 10.34
CA VAL A 160 16.43 -14.02 10.93
C VAL A 160 17.64 -13.49 11.70
N VAL A 161 17.68 -12.17 11.89
CA VAL A 161 18.57 -11.51 12.85
C VAL A 161 17.80 -11.23 14.12
N THR A 162 18.21 -11.80 15.24
CA THR A 162 17.59 -11.58 16.55
C THR A 162 18.45 -10.67 17.40
N LYS A 163 17.85 -9.63 17.97
CA LYS A 163 18.44 -8.80 19.02
C LYS A 163 17.77 -9.15 20.34
N GLU A 164 18.50 -9.81 21.23
CA GLU A 164 17.99 -10.18 22.56
C GLU A 164 17.83 -8.94 23.44
N GLY A 165 16.80 -8.90 24.27
CA GLY A 165 16.56 -7.87 25.27
C GLY A 165 16.63 -6.42 24.74
N LEU A 166 16.07 -6.18 23.56
CA LEU A 166 16.00 -4.86 22.95
C LEU A 166 15.35 -3.89 23.93
N SER A 167 16.09 -2.85 24.33
CA SER A 167 15.64 -1.85 25.31
C SER A 167 16.05 -0.42 24.97
N THR A 168 16.89 -0.27 23.96
CA THR A 168 17.32 0.99 23.37
C THR A 168 17.33 0.82 21.86
N ALA A 169 17.43 1.93 21.13
CA ALA A 169 17.55 1.90 19.68
C ALA A 169 18.66 0.94 19.23
N PHE A 170 18.31 0.03 18.33
CA PHE A 170 19.24 -0.88 17.66
C PHE A 170 18.94 -0.84 16.17
N GLU A 171 19.98 -0.65 15.38
CA GLU A 171 19.93 -0.77 13.93
C GLU A 171 20.12 -2.24 13.57
N PHE A 172 19.13 -2.83 12.92
CA PHE A 172 19.28 -4.13 12.27
C PHE A 172 19.84 -3.88 10.88
N PRO A 173 21.14 -4.19 10.62
CA PRO A 173 21.73 -3.99 9.31
C PRO A 173 21.34 -5.18 8.43
N VAL A 174 20.14 -5.14 7.86
CA VAL A 174 19.53 -6.27 7.13
C VAL A 174 19.22 -5.89 5.70
N GLY A 175 19.16 -6.88 4.82
CA GLY A 175 18.77 -6.68 3.43
C GLY A 175 18.17 -7.93 2.82
N ALA A 176 17.23 -7.75 1.90
CA ALA A 176 16.52 -8.87 1.28
C ALA A 176 17.41 -9.66 0.29
N ALA A 177 18.42 -9.02 -0.26
CA ALA A 177 19.37 -9.59 -1.21
C ALA A 177 20.74 -8.91 -1.07
N ILE A 178 21.77 -9.46 -1.71
CA ILE A 178 23.16 -8.94 -1.65
C ILE A 178 23.30 -7.49 -2.15
N ASP A 179 22.35 -7.03 -2.95
CA ASP A 179 22.30 -5.71 -3.58
C ASP A 179 21.11 -4.84 -3.11
N SER A 180 20.40 -5.29 -2.07
CA SER A 180 19.20 -4.63 -1.54
C SER A 180 19.37 -4.46 -0.03
N GLN A 181 19.83 -3.28 0.39
CA GLN A 181 20.03 -2.92 1.79
C GLN A 181 18.77 -2.25 2.34
N ASN A 182 18.21 -2.81 3.41
CA ASN A 182 16.91 -2.46 3.96
C ASN A 182 16.97 -2.36 5.49
N ASP A 183 17.89 -1.55 6.01
CA ASP A 183 18.10 -1.49 7.46
C ASP A 183 16.85 -0.95 8.17
N ILE A 184 16.63 -1.40 9.41
CA ILE A 184 15.57 -0.86 10.26
C ILE A 184 16.11 -0.59 11.66
N ILE A 185 15.90 0.62 12.14
CA ILE A 185 16.15 0.95 13.54
C ILE A 185 14.88 0.69 14.32
N LEU A 186 14.98 -0.18 15.32
CA LEU A 186 13.89 -0.45 16.26
C LEU A 186 14.28 0.04 17.65
N THR A 187 13.36 0.74 18.31
CA THR A 187 13.50 1.15 19.71
C THR A 187 12.31 0.64 20.50
N GLU A 188 12.57 -0.12 21.56
CA GLU A 188 11.52 -0.58 22.47
C GLU A 188 11.08 0.55 23.41
N GLY A 189 9.81 0.93 23.35
CA GLY A 189 9.16 1.91 24.23
C GLY A 189 8.48 1.28 25.45
N GLY A 190 8.25 -0.04 25.42
CA GLY A 190 7.59 -0.85 26.44
C GLY A 190 8.56 -1.73 27.23
N THR A 191 8.35 -3.04 27.20
CA THR A 191 9.14 -4.02 27.98
C THR A 191 10.24 -4.58 27.10
N ALA A 192 11.46 -4.66 27.65
CA ALA A 192 12.57 -5.27 26.91
C ALA A 192 12.21 -6.69 26.45
N ASP A 193 12.37 -6.94 25.16
CA ASP A 193 12.01 -8.20 24.51
C ASP A 193 13.06 -8.61 23.46
N ASP A 194 13.07 -9.88 23.08
CA ASP A 194 13.91 -10.37 21.99
C ASP A 194 13.17 -10.11 20.67
N ILE A 195 13.76 -9.30 19.80
CA ILE A 195 13.15 -8.91 18.52
C ILE A 195 13.93 -9.54 17.38
N SER A 196 13.21 -10.25 16.51
CA SER A 196 13.76 -10.86 15.30
C SER A 196 13.30 -10.11 14.06
N VAL A 197 14.23 -9.84 13.14
CA VAL A 197 13.97 -9.13 11.89
C VAL A 197 14.51 -9.94 10.70
N ARG A 198 13.73 -10.00 9.63
CA ARG A 198 14.21 -10.29 8.28
C ARG A 198 13.51 -9.41 7.24
N VAL A 199 14.08 -9.34 6.05
CA VAL A 199 13.49 -8.59 4.92
C VAL A 199 13.24 -9.53 3.74
N LEU A 200 12.05 -9.42 3.14
CA LEU A 200 11.64 -10.13 1.94
C LEU A 200 11.86 -9.24 0.70
N THR A 201 12.13 -9.85 -0.45
CA THR A 201 12.56 -9.18 -1.70
C THR A 201 11.50 -8.33 -2.41
N ASP A 202 10.23 -8.44 -2.03
CA ASP A 202 9.16 -7.60 -2.57
C ASP A 202 8.29 -7.05 -1.44
N ALA A 203 7.52 -5.99 -1.73
CA ALA A 203 6.35 -5.63 -0.94
C ALA A 203 5.19 -6.57 -1.32
N TYR A 204 4.62 -7.30 -0.36
CA TYR A 204 3.54 -8.26 -0.63
C TYR A 204 2.22 -7.79 -0.03
N ASP A 205 1.13 -7.88 -0.80
CA ASP A 205 -0.25 -7.70 -0.28
C ASP A 205 -0.62 -8.84 0.70
N ALA A 206 -0.14 -10.05 0.41
CA ALA A 206 -0.23 -11.23 1.27
C ALA A 206 1.16 -11.70 1.74
N PRO A 207 1.79 -10.99 2.71
CA PRO A 207 3.19 -11.23 3.07
C PRO A 207 3.44 -12.59 3.70
N VAL A 208 2.42 -13.19 4.33
CA VAL A 208 2.49 -14.54 4.91
C VAL A 208 2.71 -15.62 3.85
N THR A 209 2.15 -15.45 2.64
CA THR A 209 2.25 -16.44 1.55
C THR A 209 3.23 -16.04 0.45
N GLN A 210 3.62 -14.77 0.38
CA GLN A 210 4.54 -14.22 -0.63
C GLN A 210 4.06 -14.47 -2.07
N THR A 211 2.74 -14.43 -2.30
CA THR A 211 2.14 -14.77 -3.61
C THR A 211 1.73 -13.56 -4.45
N ASP A 212 1.55 -12.40 -3.83
CA ASP A 212 0.92 -11.23 -4.45
C ASP A 212 1.79 -9.99 -4.21
N ALA A 213 2.87 -9.87 -5.00
CA ALA A 213 3.79 -8.75 -4.93
C ALA A 213 3.14 -7.48 -5.50
N MET A 214 3.28 -6.38 -4.78
CA MET A 214 2.93 -5.03 -5.21
C MET A 214 4.05 -4.52 -6.12
N VAL A 215 3.69 -3.93 -7.26
CA VAL A 215 4.65 -3.52 -8.30
C VAL A 215 4.66 -2.02 -8.57
N ASP A 216 3.74 -1.29 -7.96
CA ASP A 216 3.54 0.14 -8.13
C ASP A 216 3.44 0.83 -6.76
N ASP A 217 3.90 2.07 -6.69
CA ASP A 217 3.79 2.97 -5.53
C ASP A 217 4.39 2.41 -4.22
N VAL A 218 5.35 1.48 -4.32
CA VAL A 218 5.98 0.81 -3.17
C VAL A 218 7.51 0.79 -3.26
N VAL A 219 8.15 0.59 -2.11
CA VAL A 219 9.51 0.04 -2.03
C VAL A 219 9.40 -1.48 -2.09
N SER A 220 10.25 -2.12 -2.90
CA SER A 220 10.29 -3.58 -3.10
C SER A 220 10.95 -4.30 -1.92
N ALA A 221 10.39 -4.12 -0.72
CA ALA A 221 10.87 -4.74 0.51
C ALA A 221 9.71 -4.92 1.51
N THR A 222 9.69 -6.06 2.20
CA THR A 222 8.82 -6.29 3.36
C THR A 222 9.66 -6.64 4.58
N TRP A 223 9.60 -5.84 5.63
CA TRP A 223 10.20 -6.20 6.92
C TRP A 223 9.25 -7.12 7.67
N GLU A 224 9.72 -8.32 8.00
CA GLU A 224 9.04 -9.24 8.91
C GLU A 224 9.69 -9.09 10.29
N ILE A 225 8.88 -8.68 11.27
CA ILE A 225 9.33 -8.35 12.62
C ILE A 225 8.56 -9.24 13.59
N THR A 226 9.28 -10.00 14.41
CA THR A 226 8.70 -10.92 15.40
C THR A 226 9.20 -10.59 16.78
N GLU A 227 8.29 -10.55 17.76
CA GLU A 227 8.63 -10.45 19.18
C GLU A 227 8.64 -11.85 19.83
N ALA A 228 9.50 -12.06 20.82
CA ALA A 228 9.53 -13.34 21.54
C ALA A 228 8.40 -13.46 22.57
N VAL A 229 7.97 -12.34 23.18
CA VAL A 229 6.87 -12.28 24.14
C VAL A 229 5.68 -11.58 23.50
N THR A 230 4.84 -12.37 22.83
CA THR A 230 3.56 -11.98 22.20
C THR A 230 2.78 -10.90 22.98
N GLY A 231 2.49 -9.78 22.32
CA GLY A 231 1.78 -8.60 22.82
C GLY A 231 2.56 -7.79 23.86
N GLY A 232 3.89 -7.93 23.89
CA GLY A 232 4.78 -7.35 24.90
C GLY A 232 5.46 -6.05 24.48
N SER A 233 5.60 -5.85 23.17
CA SER A 233 6.44 -4.82 22.55
C SER A 233 5.64 -3.61 22.06
N ASP A 234 6.15 -2.41 22.34
CA ASP A 234 5.66 -1.14 21.80
C ASP A 234 6.84 -0.45 21.10
N LEU A 235 7.01 -0.76 19.82
CA LEU A 235 8.19 -0.39 19.06
C LEU A 235 8.04 0.98 18.41
N ILE A 236 9.18 1.66 18.28
CA ILE A 236 9.35 2.78 17.38
C ILE A 236 10.30 2.32 16.27
N ALA A 237 9.79 2.30 15.04
CA ALA A 237 10.51 1.89 13.85
C ALA A 237 11.00 3.09 13.03
N ALA A 238 12.20 2.98 12.46
CA ALA A 238 12.72 3.88 11.45
C ALA A 238 13.34 3.03 10.33
N PRO A 239 12.54 2.63 9.32
CA PRO A 239 13.00 1.84 8.18
C PRO A 239 13.78 2.69 7.20
N SER A 240 14.71 2.05 6.50
CA SER A 240 15.52 2.64 5.44
C SER A 240 15.71 1.68 4.28
N TRP A 241 15.87 2.20 3.07
CA TRP A 241 15.94 1.40 1.85
C TRP A 241 16.87 2.03 0.82
N ALA A 242 17.44 1.19 -0.04
CA ALA A 242 18.22 1.66 -1.17
C ALA A 242 17.29 2.24 -2.24
N ALA A 243 17.72 3.32 -2.92
CA ALA A 243 16.97 3.88 -4.04
C ALA A 243 16.72 2.89 -5.20
N ALA A 244 17.49 1.79 -5.26
CA ALA A 244 17.27 0.72 -6.23
C ALA A 244 16.03 -0.14 -5.94
N ASP A 245 15.54 -0.12 -4.69
CA ASP A 245 14.35 -0.87 -4.28
C ASP A 245 13.05 -0.09 -4.56
N GLU A 246 13.15 1.21 -4.87
CA GLU A 246 12.00 2.05 -5.24
C GLU A 246 11.40 1.59 -6.58
N THR A 247 10.12 1.21 -6.57
CA THR A 247 9.41 0.89 -7.83
C THR A 247 9.29 2.15 -8.70
N THR A 248 9.02 1.96 -10.00
CA THR A 248 9.08 3.07 -10.98
C THR A 248 8.09 4.21 -10.72
N THR A 249 7.02 3.92 -9.97
CA THR A 249 5.91 4.84 -9.70
C THR A 249 5.94 5.42 -8.28
N PHE A 250 6.73 4.82 -7.37
CA PHE A 250 6.91 5.31 -6.01
C PHE A 250 7.45 6.76 -5.97
N ASP A 251 6.77 7.61 -5.22
CA ASP A 251 7.16 8.99 -4.96
C ASP A 251 7.73 9.11 -3.54
N ASN A 252 9.05 9.15 -3.44
CA ASN A 252 9.74 9.31 -2.16
C ASN A 252 9.44 10.65 -1.43
N THR A 253 8.76 11.60 -2.08
CA THR A 253 8.29 12.83 -1.44
C THR A 253 6.95 12.67 -0.72
N ASP A 254 6.24 11.56 -0.94
CA ASP A 254 4.95 11.21 -0.34
C ASP A 254 4.95 9.81 0.30
N ALA A 255 6.10 9.39 0.83
CA ALA A 255 6.25 8.08 1.44
C ALA A 255 5.46 7.94 2.76
N ALA A 256 4.93 6.74 2.98
CA ALA A 256 4.23 6.32 4.18
C ALA A 256 4.60 4.88 4.56
N VAL A 257 4.42 4.56 5.85
CA VAL A 257 4.67 3.22 6.40
C VAL A 257 3.35 2.51 6.63
N PHE A 258 3.27 1.26 6.21
CA PHE A 258 2.09 0.42 6.36
C PHE A 258 2.44 -0.83 7.15
N GLN A 259 1.59 -1.19 8.11
CA GLN A 259 1.68 -2.42 8.88
C GLN A 259 0.56 -3.37 8.50
N PHE A 260 0.91 -4.62 8.25
CA PHE A 260 -0.03 -5.72 8.08
C PHE A 260 -0.38 -6.32 9.44
N ASN A 261 -1.64 -6.23 9.85
CA ASN A 261 -2.14 -6.73 11.13
C ASN A 261 -2.62 -8.20 11.08
N GLY A 262 -2.12 -8.98 10.10
CA GLY A 262 -2.57 -10.35 9.83
C GLY A 262 -3.78 -10.46 8.90
N THR A 263 -4.51 -9.37 8.63
CA THR A 263 -5.66 -9.36 7.70
C THR A 263 -5.50 -8.35 6.57
N TYR A 264 -5.11 -7.12 6.86
CA TYR A 264 -4.93 -6.04 5.89
C TYR A 264 -3.89 -5.04 6.37
N TYR A 265 -3.40 -4.20 5.45
CA TYR A 265 -2.49 -3.11 5.77
C TYR A 265 -3.22 -1.91 6.39
N THR A 266 -2.57 -1.27 7.36
CA THR A 266 -2.97 0.03 7.92
C THR A 266 -1.81 1.01 7.86
N ALA A 267 -2.07 2.26 7.47
CA ALA A 267 -1.06 3.31 7.48
C ALA A 267 -0.69 3.70 8.93
N LEU A 268 0.61 3.74 9.25
CA LEU A 268 1.13 4.03 10.58
C LEU A 268 1.71 5.45 10.74
N ALA A 269 2.05 6.13 9.64
CA ALA A 269 2.66 7.46 9.66
C ALA A 269 1.77 8.51 8.99
N THR A 270 1.83 9.75 9.47
CA THR A 270 1.42 10.92 8.67
C THR A 270 2.42 11.09 7.53
N THR A 271 1.89 11.19 6.32
CA THR A 271 2.61 11.24 5.04
C THR A 271 3.74 12.26 5.03
N GLY A 272 4.85 11.96 4.34
CA GLY A 272 5.92 12.94 4.20
C GLY A 272 7.12 12.44 3.39
N ALA A 273 7.95 13.40 2.97
CA ALA A 273 9.14 13.12 2.21
C ALA A 273 10.16 12.29 3.01
N ALA A 274 10.63 11.21 2.40
CA ALA A 274 11.75 10.44 2.91
C ALA A 274 13.01 11.30 3.00
N THR A 275 13.87 11.00 3.97
CA THR A 275 15.20 11.61 4.06
C THR A 275 16.20 10.71 3.36
N THR A 276 16.84 11.20 2.30
CA THR A 276 17.87 10.46 1.56
C THR A 276 19.27 10.95 1.92
N ILE A 277 20.12 10.06 2.40
CA ILE A 277 21.55 10.30 2.66
C ILE A 277 22.34 9.21 1.94
N ASP A 278 23.32 9.61 1.13
CA ASP A 278 24.22 8.69 0.40
C ASP A 278 23.52 7.57 -0.40
N GLY A 279 22.31 7.84 -0.92
CA GLY A 279 21.53 6.89 -1.73
C GLY A 279 20.63 5.94 -0.93
N ILE A 280 20.62 6.07 0.40
CA ILE A 280 19.70 5.37 1.30
C ILE A 280 18.61 6.36 1.73
N SER A 281 17.36 6.03 1.39
CA SER A 281 16.16 6.74 1.81
C SER A 281 15.69 6.20 3.16
N SER A 282 15.07 7.03 3.99
CA SER A 282 14.60 6.63 5.32
C SER A 282 13.38 7.42 5.79
N LEU A 283 12.57 6.76 6.62
CA LEU A 283 11.50 7.37 7.40
C LEU A 283 11.84 7.25 8.89
N THR A 284 11.38 8.19 9.70
CA THR A 284 11.71 8.22 11.13
C THR A 284 10.48 8.10 12.01
N ASN A 285 10.65 7.38 13.12
CA ASN A 285 9.77 7.39 14.29
C ASN A 285 8.31 7.00 14.02
N VAL A 286 8.11 5.80 13.49
CA VAL A 286 6.78 5.21 13.29
C VAL A 286 6.46 4.30 14.47
N GLY A 287 5.33 4.54 15.14
CA GLY A 287 4.86 3.66 16.21
C GLY A 287 4.37 2.34 15.63
N LEU A 288 4.83 1.24 16.19
CA LEU A 288 4.55 -0.12 15.77
C LEU A 288 4.19 -0.95 17.00
N VAL A 289 2.94 -1.40 17.07
CA VAL A 289 2.48 -2.32 18.13
C VAL A 289 2.43 -3.71 17.52
N LEU A 290 3.18 -4.64 18.09
CA LEU A 290 3.22 -6.03 17.62
C LEU A 290 2.17 -6.88 18.37
N ASP A 291 1.57 -7.82 17.63
CA ASP A 291 0.73 -8.87 18.22
C ASP A 291 1.47 -10.23 18.31
N ASP A 292 2.41 -10.53 17.42
CA ASP A 292 3.35 -11.69 17.43
C ASP A 292 4.42 -11.50 16.33
N THR A 293 4.04 -11.73 15.08
CA THR A 293 4.80 -11.44 13.86
C THR A 293 3.98 -10.50 12.99
N ASP A 294 4.51 -9.32 12.72
CA ASP A 294 3.91 -8.36 11.80
C ASP A 294 4.84 -8.06 10.63
N TYR A 295 4.22 -7.50 9.59
CA TYR A 295 4.92 -7.12 8.36
C TYR A 295 4.78 -5.63 8.14
N VAL A 296 5.89 -4.99 7.77
CA VAL A 296 5.94 -3.58 7.44
C VAL A 296 6.36 -3.42 5.98
N ILE A 297 5.68 -2.54 5.26
CA ILE A 297 6.06 -2.09 3.91
C ILE A 297 6.10 -0.57 3.86
N ILE A 298 6.78 -0.04 2.85
CA ILE A 298 6.81 1.37 2.51
C ILE A 298 6.13 1.56 1.17
N GLY A 299 5.25 2.55 1.07
CA GLY A 299 4.68 2.97 -0.20
C GLY A 299 4.18 4.40 -0.14
N ASP A 300 3.63 4.89 -1.24
CA ASP A 300 3.08 6.23 -1.29
C ASP A 300 1.88 6.33 -0.35
N SER A 301 1.58 7.52 0.14
CA SER A 301 0.48 7.70 1.08
C SER A 301 -0.89 7.26 0.53
N GLY A 302 -1.03 7.27 -0.79
CA GLY A 302 -2.20 6.81 -1.53
C GLY A 302 -2.31 5.30 -1.70
N LEU A 303 -1.33 4.50 -1.26
CA LEU A 303 -1.28 3.05 -1.53
C LEU A 303 -2.54 2.30 -1.06
N LEU A 304 -3.15 2.74 0.05
CA LEU A 304 -4.40 2.17 0.59
C LEU A 304 -5.66 2.95 0.21
N ARG A 305 -5.57 3.85 -0.77
CA ARG A 305 -6.75 4.51 -1.35
C ARG A 305 -7.24 3.71 -2.54
N ALA A 306 -8.53 3.44 -2.58
CA ALA A 306 -9.15 2.92 -3.79
C ALA A 306 -9.54 4.10 -4.68
N PHE A 307 -9.23 4.01 -5.97
CA PHE A 307 -9.61 5.02 -6.95
C PHE A 307 -10.68 4.46 -7.89
N LEU A 308 -11.72 5.25 -8.16
CA LEU A 308 -12.82 4.90 -9.05
C LEU A 308 -13.04 6.01 -10.09
N ALA A 309 -12.84 5.68 -11.36
CA ALA A 309 -13.35 6.49 -12.47
C ALA A 309 -14.66 5.87 -12.96
N ALA A 310 -15.78 6.52 -12.63
CA ALA A 310 -17.11 6.08 -13.00
C ALA A 310 -17.77 7.07 -13.95
N LYS A 311 -18.62 6.57 -14.86
CA LYS A 311 -19.43 7.40 -15.76
C LYS A 311 -20.92 7.20 -15.58
N ILE A 312 -21.68 8.30 -15.52
CA ILE A 312 -23.15 8.29 -15.63
C ILE A 312 -23.65 9.44 -16.51
N ILE A 313 -24.82 9.27 -17.13
CA ILE A 313 -25.56 10.37 -17.77
C ILE A 313 -26.89 10.55 -17.05
N LEU A 314 -27.24 11.81 -16.76
CA LEU A 314 -28.53 12.18 -16.18
C LEU A 314 -29.53 12.52 -17.30
N GLN A 315 -30.70 11.89 -17.30
CA GLN A 315 -31.75 12.11 -18.30
C GLN A 315 -32.21 13.58 -18.39
N GLY A 316 -32.26 14.29 -17.26
CA GLY A 316 -32.69 15.70 -17.18
C GLY A 316 -31.88 16.67 -18.03
N PRO A 317 -30.57 16.80 -17.78
CA PRO A 317 -29.71 17.73 -18.50
C PRO A 317 -29.22 17.18 -19.86
N TYR A 318 -29.34 15.89 -20.17
CA TYR A 318 -28.81 15.31 -21.41
C TYR A 318 -29.34 15.99 -22.69
N GLN A 319 -28.45 16.20 -23.66
CA GLN A 319 -28.75 16.77 -24.97
C GLN A 319 -28.24 15.86 -26.10
N ALA A 320 -29.13 15.03 -26.64
CA ALA A 320 -28.85 14.15 -27.78
C ALA A 320 -28.16 14.84 -28.97
N SER A 321 -28.43 16.13 -29.22
CA SER A 321 -27.78 16.87 -30.32
C SER A 321 -26.29 17.16 -30.11
N GLN A 322 -25.81 17.08 -28.87
CA GLN A 322 -24.43 17.37 -28.48
C GLN A 322 -23.72 16.15 -27.89
N ASP A 323 -24.46 15.10 -27.57
CA ASP A 323 -23.99 13.97 -26.75
C ASP A 323 -23.35 14.40 -25.42
N LEU A 324 -23.91 15.46 -24.83
CA LEU A 324 -23.45 16.09 -23.59
C LEU A 324 -24.65 16.51 -22.75
N MET A 325 -24.44 16.63 -21.44
CA MET A 325 -25.38 17.26 -20.52
C MET A 325 -25.27 18.79 -20.54
N ARG A 326 -26.35 19.49 -20.17
CA ARG A 326 -26.32 20.94 -19.92
C ARG A 326 -25.73 21.24 -18.54
N ASP A 327 -24.96 22.32 -18.46
CA ASP A 327 -24.31 22.83 -17.24
C ASP A 327 -24.90 24.17 -16.78
N GLN A 328 -26.23 24.34 -16.94
CA GLN A 328 -26.89 25.61 -16.66
C GLN A 328 -26.81 26.02 -15.18
N LEU A 329 -26.78 25.05 -14.26
CA LEU A 329 -26.59 25.33 -12.84
C LEU A 329 -25.22 25.96 -12.56
N ARG A 330 -24.15 25.41 -13.17
CA ARG A 330 -22.79 25.97 -13.08
C ARG A 330 -22.72 27.37 -13.68
N THR A 331 -23.19 27.55 -14.92
CA THR A 331 -23.14 28.87 -15.60
C THR A 331 -23.96 29.96 -14.91
N LYS A 332 -24.91 29.58 -14.06
CA LYS A 332 -25.68 30.48 -13.19
C LYS A 332 -25.14 30.59 -11.77
N SER A 333 -24.04 29.90 -11.45
CA SER A 333 -23.44 29.84 -10.11
C SER A 333 -24.42 29.34 -9.03
N LEU A 334 -25.23 28.34 -9.37
CA LEU A 334 -26.25 27.77 -8.47
C LEU A 334 -25.81 26.49 -7.78
N ILE A 335 -24.82 25.78 -8.31
CA ILE A 335 -24.28 24.59 -7.67
C ILE A 335 -23.58 25.02 -6.37
N PRO A 336 -23.96 24.46 -5.20
CA PRO A 336 -23.29 24.74 -3.93
C PRO A 336 -21.79 24.39 -3.99
N LEU A 337 -20.97 25.19 -3.32
CA LEU A 337 -19.54 24.90 -3.17
C LEU A 337 -19.27 23.81 -2.12
N GLU A 338 -20.20 23.61 -1.19
CA GLU A 338 -20.21 22.46 -0.27
C GLU A 338 -21.23 21.45 -0.78
N GLU A 339 -20.89 20.16 -0.74
CA GLU A 339 -21.77 19.11 -1.21
C GLU A 339 -23.13 19.12 -0.48
N PRO A 340 -24.25 18.92 -1.18
CA PRO A 340 -25.58 19.09 -0.59
C PRO A 340 -26.07 17.88 0.22
N TYR A 341 -25.42 16.71 0.12
CA TYR A 341 -25.95 15.45 0.61
C TYR A 341 -25.88 15.32 2.13
N SER A 342 -24.92 15.96 2.81
CA SER A 342 -24.89 16.02 4.28
C SER A 342 -26.13 16.66 4.90
N ASP A 343 -26.78 17.60 4.19
CA ASP A 343 -27.99 18.28 4.66
C ASP A 343 -29.29 17.55 4.26
N MET A 344 -29.19 16.44 3.51
CA MET A 344 -30.34 15.71 3.00
C MET A 344 -30.53 14.37 3.74
N ALA A 345 -31.64 14.24 4.47
CA ALA A 345 -31.98 13.02 5.23
C ALA A 345 -32.04 11.71 4.42
N ALA A 346 -32.07 11.81 3.09
CA ALA A 346 -32.06 10.68 2.18
C ALA A 346 -30.66 10.07 1.93
N PHE A 347 -29.61 10.78 2.35
CA PHE A 347 -28.22 10.41 2.12
C PHE A 347 -27.55 10.25 3.48
N THR A 348 -26.70 9.25 3.60
CA THR A 348 -26.01 8.95 4.85
C THR A 348 -24.62 8.52 4.48
N HIS A 349 -23.64 9.33 4.89
CA HIS A 349 -22.24 9.01 4.70
C HIS A 349 -21.83 7.87 5.63
N VAL A 350 -21.03 6.95 5.10
CA VAL A 350 -20.47 5.80 5.82
C VAL A 350 -18.99 5.77 5.52
N SER A 351 -18.15 5.70 6.57
CA SER A 351 -16.69 5.50 6.48
C SER A 351 -16.00 6.28 5.33
N GLY A 352 -16.35 7.55 5.19
CA GLY A 352 -15.88 8.40 4.09
C GLY A 352 -16.91 9.45 3.70
N GLY A 353 -16.39 10.55 3.14
CA GLY A 353 -17.16 11.69 2.65
C GLY A 353 -17.97 12.46 3.69
N GLY A 354 -18.76 13.40 3.20
CA GLY A 354 -19.57 14.35 3.97
C GLY A 354 -18.81 15.65 4.21
N GLY A 355 -19.40 16.78 3.82
CA GLY A 355 -18.80 18.10 3.97
C GLY A 355 -17.68 18.40 2.97
N GLU A 356 -17.60 17.65 1.86
CA GLU A 356 -16.72 17.97 0.74
C GLU A 356 -16.99 19.40 0.24
N THR A 357 -15.93 20.19 0.07
CA THR A 357 -16.01 21.57 -0.43
C THR A 357 -15.06 21.80 -1.58
N VAL A 358 -15.47 22.62 -2.54
CA VAL A 358 -14.62 23.19 -3.58
C VAL A 358 -14.51 24.70 -3.42
N ASP A 359 -13.34 25.27 -3.70
CA ASP A 359 -13.14 26.72 -3.58
C ASP A 359 -13.84 27.50 -4.69
N ALA A 360 -13.82 26.97 -5.92
CA ALA A 360 -14.50 27.51 -7.09
C ALA A 360 -14.82 26.39 -8.10
N LEU A 361 -15.98 26.46 -8.76
CA LEU A 361 -16.34 25.49 -9.80
C LEU A 361 -15.62 25.76 -11.12
N GLU A 362 -15.14 26.99 -11.29
CA GLU A 362 -14.32 27.40 -12.43
C GLU A 362 -12.96 26.69 -12.47
N ASP A 363 -12.49 26.14 -11.35
CA ASP A 363 -11.26 25.35 -11.28
C ASP A 363 -11.40 24.00 -12.02
N PHE A 364 -12.64 23.60 -12.33
CA PHE A 364 -13.00 22.38 -13.05
C PHE A 364 -13.53 22.68 -14.46
N ASP A 365 -13.38 23.91 -14.95
CA ASP A 365 -13.87 24.32 -16.27
C ASP A 365 -12.85 23.95 -17.37
N TYR A 366 -13.15 22.90 -18.12
CA TYR A 366 -12.41 22.50 -19.34
C TYR A 366 -13.35 22.47 -20.57
N VAL A 367 -13.93 23.63 -20.93
CA VAL A 367 -14.91 23.82 -22.04
C VAL A 367 -14.60 23.08 -23.35
N ALA A 368 -13.32 22.90 -23.69
CA ALA A 368 -12.93 22.31 -24.98
C ALA A 368 -13.33 20.83 -25.13
N ASP A 369 -13.44 20.12 -24.00
CA ASP A 369 -13.52 18.66 -23.97
C ASP A 369 -14.88 18.12 -23.48
N GLY A 370 -15.77 18.99 -22.98
CA GLY A 370 -17.07 18.59 -22.41
C GLY A 370 -17.04 18.36 -20.90
N ASP A 371 -15.99 18.80 -20.25
CA ASP A 371 -15.63 18.48 -18.87
C ASP A 371 -16.16 19.50 -17.84
N ASP A 372 -17.03 20.42 -18.28
CA ASP A 372 -17.67 21.35 -17.35
C ASP A 372 -18.52 20.61 -16.31
N ILE A 373 -18.60 21.13 -15.09
CA ILE A 373 -19.44 20.54 -14.04
C ILE A 373 -20.93 20.73 -14.34
N VAL A 374 -21.69 19.64 -14.26
CA VAL A 374 -23.15 19.60 -14.27
C VAL A 374 -23.69 19.73 -12.87
N ASP A 375 -23.18 18.91 -11.93
CA ASP A 375 -23.69 18.83 -10.55
C ASP A 375 -22.84 17.96 -9.61
N TRP A 376 -23.25 17.86 -8.35
CA TRP A 376 -22.78 16.88 -7.37
C TRP A 376 -23.45 15.52 -7.53
N VAL A 377 -22.71 14.43 -7.32
CA VAL A 377 -23.22 13.04 -7.22
C VAL A 377 -22.75 12.38 -5.93
N PHE A 378 -23.47 11.36 -5.48
CA PHE A 378 -23.20 10.61 -4.25
C PHE A 378 -22.88 9.16 -4.60
N LEU A 379 -21.65 8.72 -4.31
CA LEU A 379 -21.18 7.37 -4.57
C LEU A 379 -21.27 6.52 -3.30
N GLU A 380 -21.67 5.26 -3.46
CA GLU A 380 -21.61 4.23 -2.44
C GLU A 380 -20.78 3.06 -2.96
N ILE A 381 -19.81 2.63 -2.16
CA ILE A 381 -19.08 1.38 -2.34
C ILE A 381 -19.75 0.32 -1.49
N ARG A 382 -20.11 -0.82 -2.10
CA ARG A 382 -20.86 -1.89 -1.43
C ARG A 382 -20.16 -3.22 -1.53
N ASP A 383 -20.02 -3.90 -0.40
CA ASP A 383 -19.37 -5.21 -0.31
C ASP A 383 -20.22 -6.34 -0.94
N SER A 384 -19.70 -7.57 -0.87
CA SER A 384 -20.38 -8.76 -1.38
C SER A 384 -21.69 -9.12 -0.65
N ALA A 385 -21.92 -8.56 0.54
CA ALA A 385 -23.17 -8.67 1.29
C ALA A 385 -24.14 -7.51 0.99
N ASP A 386 -23.80 -6.64 0.03
CA ASP A 386 -24.51 -5.42 -0.35
C ASP A 386 -24.59 -4.36 0.77
N ALA A 387 -23.69 -4.44 1.76
CA ALA A 387 -23.55 -3.42 2.78
C ALA A 387 -22.72 -2.26 2.25
N VAL A 388 -23.16 -1.02 2.52
CA VAL A 388 -22.37 0.18 2.22
C VAL A 388 -21.14 0.19 3.13
N VAL A 389 -19.95 0.15 2.53
CA VAL A 389 -18.67 0.15 3.25
C VAL A 389 -17.96 1.49 3.19
N SER A 390 -18.22 2.30 2.16
CA SER A 390 -17.76 3.69 2.08
C SER A 390 -18.64 4.53 1.17
N THR A 391 -18.62 5.85 1.35
CA THR A 391 -19.34 6.81 0.53
C THR A 391 -18.47 8.02 0.20
N ARG A 392 -18.77 8.69 -0.91
CA ARG A 392 -18.11 9.95 -1.27
C ARG A 392 -19.03 10.84 -2.10
N SER A 393 -19.02 12.14 -1.82
CA SER A 393 -19.61 13.14 -2.71
C SER A 393 -18.57 13.58 -3.74
N ALA A 394 -18.96 13.63 -5.00
CA ALA A 394 -18.07 13.91 -6.13
C ALA A 394 -18.76 14.80 -7.18
N LEU A 395 -18.02 15.27 -8.17
CA LEU A 395 -18.55 16.15 -9.22
C LEU A 395 -18.82 15.36 -10.51
N LEU A 396 -19.94 15.68 -11.17
CA LEU A 396 -20.33 15.11 -12.45
C LEU A 396 -20.07 16.11 -13.58
N GLN A 397 -19.39 15.67 -14.62
CA GLN A 397 -19.07 16.45 -15.82
C GLN A 397 -20.10 16.25 -16.94
N ARG A 398 -20.12 17.12 -17.95
CA ARG A 398 -21.16 17.08 -19.00
C ARG A 398 -21.07 15.85 -19.90
N ASP A 399 -19.89 15.29 -20.07
CA ASP A 399 -19.67 14.06 -20.82
C ASP A 399 -19.97 12.78 -19.99
N GLY A 400 -20.29 12.96 -18.70
CA GLY A 400 -20.67 11.93 -17.77
C GLY A 400 -19.57 11.42 -16.86
N ASP A 401 -18.32 11.90 -17.00
CA ASP A 401 -17.25 11.59 -16.06
C ASP A 401 -17.59 12.06 -14.65
N ILE A 402 -17.30 11.22 -13.67
CA ILE A 402 -17.37 11.54 -12.25
C ILE A 402 -15.96 11.70 -11.74
N ILE A 403 -15.67 12.89 -11.20
CA ILE A 403 -14.33 13.26 -10.76
C ILE A 403 -14.29 13.66 -9.30
N ASP A 404 -13.10 13.55 -8.70
CA ASP A 404 -12.86 14.00 -7.34
C ASP A 404 -12.82 15.55 -7.25
N ILE A 405 -12.80 16.06 -6.01
CA ILE A 405 -12.84 17.48 -5.67
C ILE A 405 -11.46 18.16 -5.64
N ASP A 406 -10.40 17.45 -6.03
CA ASP A 406 -9.01 17.91 -5.87
C ASP A 406 -8.54 18.92 -6.94
N GLY A 407 -9.41 19.26 -7.89
CA GLY A 407 -9.14 20.24 -8.95
C GLY A 407 -8.36 19.69 -10.14
N SER A 408 -8.22 18.36 -10.31
CA SER A 408 -7.32 17.77 -11.31
C SER A 408 -7.92 16.76 -12.31
N ASN A 409 -9.24 16.78 -12.54
CA ASN A 409 -9.94 15.79 -13.40
C ASN A 409 -9.60 14.32 -13.03
N SER A 410 -9.43 14.06 -11.73
CA SER A 410 -8.95 12.81 -11.18
C SER A 410 -10.09 11.84 -10.86
N ALA A 411 -9.75 10.55 -10.77
CA ALA A 411 -10.66 9.52 -10.28
C ALA A 411 -11.01 9.73 -8.81
N VAL A 412 -12.23 9.36 -8.43
CA VAL A 412 -12.75 9.52 -7.07
C VAL A 412 -11.99 8.62 -6.09
N SER A 413 -11.42 9.21 -5.05
CA SER A 413 -10.63 8.50 -4.04
C SER A 413 -11.46 8.05 -2.83
N PHE A 414 -11.34 6.79 -2.43
CA PHE A 414 -11.98 6.25 -1.23
C PHE A 414 -10.89 5.85 -0.23
N GLU A 415 -10.94 6.45 0.95
CA GLU A 415 -10.03 6.17 2.05
C GLU A 415 -10.63 5.15 3.01
N GLY A 416 -9.78 4.35 3.65
CA GLY A 416 -10.18 3.48 4.76
C GLY A 416 -11.07 2.30 4.35
N ILE A 417 -11.14 1.97 3.05
CA ILE A 417 -11.71 0.71 2.59
C ILE A 417 -10.60 -0.32 2.39
N THR A 418 -10.93 -1.58 2.66
CA THR A 418 -10.10 -2.71 2.22
C THR A 418 -10.09 -2.74 0.69
N LEU A 419 -8.99 -3.15 0.07
CA LEU A 419 -8.94 -3.33 -1.37
C LEU A 419 -9.52 -4.71 -1.71
N ASP A 420 -10.67 -4.73 -2.38
CA ASP A 420 -11.43 -5.94 -2.71
C ASP A 420 -12.38 -5.66 -3.89
N ASN A 421 -13.28 -6.60 -4.13
CA ASN A 421 -14.32 -6.62 -5.13
C ASN A 421 -15.62 -6.03 -4.59
N TYR A 422 -16.06 -4.95 -5.22
CA TYR A 422 -17.23 -4.18 -4.79
C TYR A 422 -18.32 -4.11 -5.86
N THR A 423 -19.51 -3.71 -5.46
CA THR A 423 -20.49 -3.11 -6.36
C THR A 423 -20.58 -1.62 -6.08
N ILE A 424 -20.84 -0.85 -7.13
CA ILE A 424 -20.84 0.61 -7.08
C ILE A 424 -22.28 1.10 -7.23
N VAL A 425 -22.70 2.04 -6.39
CA VAL A 425 -23.97 2.75 -6.56
C VAL A 425 -23.67 4.22 -6.75
N VAL A 426 -24.28 4.83 -7.78
CA VAL A 426 -24.26 6.29 -7.97
C VAL A 426 -25.66 6.82 -7.78
N ARG A 427 -25.78 7.87 -6.98
CA ARG A 427 -27.04 8.52 -6.62
C ARG A 427 -26.94 10.02 -6.89
N HIS A 428 -28.10 10.63 -7.13
CA HIS A 428 -28.23 12.07 -7.33
C HIS A 428 -29.46 12.60 -6.57
N ARG A 429 -29.54 13.92 -6.33
CA ARG A 429 -30.63 14.51 -5.52
C ARG A 429 -32.03 14.33 -6.12
N ASN A 430 -32.15 14.34 -7.45
CA ASN A 430 -33.43 14.36 -8.19
C ASN A 430 -33.56 13.27 -9.29
N HIS A 431 -32.59 12.34 -9.37
CA HIS A 431 -32.65 11.17 -10.25
C HIS A 431 -32.73 9.88 -9.41
N LEU A 432 -33.21 8.79 -9.99
CA LEU A 432 -33.11 7.46 -9.36
C LEU A 432 -31.64 7.05 -9.28
N GLY A 433 -31.25 6.23 -8.30
CA GLY A 433 -29.87 5.74 -8.26
C GLY A 433 -29.66 4.57 -9.23
N VAL A 434 -28.39 4.31 -9.58
CA VAL A 434 -27.99 3.19 -10.44
C VAL A 434 -26.91 2.36 -9.74
N LYS A 435 -26.99 1.03 -9.84
CA LYS A 435 -26.03 0.08 -9.24
C LYS A 435 -25.38 -0.79 -10.31
N SER A 436 -24.08 -1.01 -10.16
CA SER A 436 -23.30 -1.83 -11.08
C SER A 436 -23.86 -3.26 -11.14
N SER A 437 -24.05 -3.76 -12.36
CA SER A 437 -24.45 -5.15 -12.60
C SER A 437 -23.27 -6.11 -12.36
N GLY A 438 -22.06 -5.61 -12.63
CA GLY A 438 -20.81 -6.33 -12.42
C GLY A 438 -20.11 -5.96 -11.11
N ILE A 439 -19.19 -6.83 -10.72
CA ILE A 439 -18.19 -6.56 -9.69
C ILE A 439 -17.14 -5.59 -10.26
N VAL A 440 -16.71 -4.66 -9.43
CA VAL A 440 -15.63 -3.71 -9.68
C VAL A 440 -14.49 -4.04 -8.72
N SER A 441 -13.36 -4.49 -9.27
CA SER A 441 -12.15 -4.81 -8.48
C SER A 441 -11.41 -3.52 -8.15
N MET A 442 -11.18 -3.27 -6.87
CA MET A 442 -10.33 -2.19 -6.38
C MET A 442 -9.04 -2.81 -5.85
N SER A 443 -7.92 -2.46 -6.47
CA SER A 443 -6.61 -3.08 -6.19
C SER A 443 -5.54 -1.99 -5.98
N PRO A 444 -4.48 -2.29 -5.21
CA PRO A 444 -3.44 -1.31 -4.91
C PRO A 444 -2.83 -0.72 -6.19
N GLY A 445 -2.55 0.59 -6.19
CA GLY A 445 -1.91 1.29 -7.31
C GLY A 445 -2.74 1.36 -8.60
N THR A 446 -4.03 0.98 -8.57
CA THR A 446 -4.88 0.97 -9.78
C THR A 446 -6.14 1.81 -9.63
N THR A 447 -6.57 2.41 -10.74
CA THR A 447 -7.90 3.06 -10.84
C THR A 447 -8.91 2.07 -11.40
N ALA A 448 -9.93 1.75 -10.60
CA ALA A 448 -11.06 0.97 -11.05
C ALA A 448 -11.92 1.78 -12.02
N LEU A 449 -12.37 1.15 -13.11
CA LEU A 449 -13.17 1.80 -14.16
C LEU A 449 -14.58 1.21 -14.17
N TYR A 450 -15.61 2.07 -14.21
CA TYR A 450 -16.99 1.61 -14.40
C TYR A 450 -17.87 2.59 -15.17
N ASP A 451 -18.27 2.20 -16.38
CA ASP A 451 -19.08 3.04 -17.25
C ASP A 451 -20.52 2.51 -17.37
N PHE A 452 -21.44 3.16 -16.66
CA PHE A 452 -22.87 2.85 -16.72
C PHE A 452 -23.48 3.19 -18.09
N THR A 453 -22.90 4.12 -18.85
CA THR A 453 -23.50 4.71 -20.05
C THR A 453 -23.38 3.82 -21.27
N SER A 454 -22.46 2.86 -21.23
CA SER A 454 -22.07 2.03 -22.38
C SER A 454 -23.11 0.98 -22.81
N ALA A 455 -23.91 0.45 -21.88
CA ALA A 455 -24.93 -0.55 -22.16
C ALA A 455 -25.94 -0.72 -21.01
N VAL A 456 -27.18 -1.09 -21.33
CA VAL A 456 -28.25 -1.37 -20.34
C VAL A 456 -27.84 -2.40 -19.28
N ASN A 457 -26.98 -3.35 -19.62
CA ASN A 457 -26.55 -4.43 -18.72
C ASN A 457 -25.41 -4.02 -17.78
N GLN A 458 -24.96 -2.76 -17.82
CA GLN A 458 -24.06 -2.19 -16.81
C GLN A 458 -24.81 -1.83 -15.54
N ALA A 459 -26.13 -1.67 -15.59
CA ALA A 459 -26.94 -1.50 -14.40
C ALA A 459 -27.68 -2.78 -14.02
N VAL A 460 -27.98 -2.92 -12.73
CA VAL A 460 -28.86 -3.99 -12.24
C VAL A 460 -30.27 -3.78 -12.81
N GLY A 461 -30.79 -4.79 -13.49
CA GLY A 461 -32.17 -4.78 -13.99
C GLY A 461 -32.41 -3.70 -15.04
N ASP A 462 -33.42 -2.85 -14.79
CA ASP A 462 -33.89 -1.78 -15.68
C ASP A 462 -33.66 -0.39 -15.07
N GLN A 463 -32.57 -0.21 -14.31
CA GLN A 463 -32.24 1.04 -13.61
C GLN A 463 -31.83 2.22 -14.52
N GLN A 464 -31.80 2.00 -15.84
CA GLN A 464 -31.42 3.00 -16.83
C GLN A 464 -32.43 3.04 -17.98
N GLU A 465 -32.48 4.18 -18.66
CA GLU A 465 -33.24 4.44 -19.88
C GLU A 465 -32.27 4.61 -21.06
N GLU A 466 -32.61 4.09 -22.23
CA GLU A 466 -31.90 4.39 -23.47
C GLU A 466 -32.31 5.80 -23.95
N LEU A 467 -31.44 6.79 -23.74
CA LEU A 467 -31.72 8.19 -24.06
C LEU A 467 -31.60 8.46 -25.56
N GLU A 468 -30.66 7.78 -26.20
CA GLU A 468 -30.54 7.62 -27.64
C GLU A 468 -29.82 6.30 -27.94
N THR A 469 -29.71 5.94 -29.22
CA THR A 469 -29.19 4.62 -29.60
C THR A 469 -27.79 4.39 -29.06
N GLY A 470 -27.67 3.50 -28.07
CA GLY A 470 -26.40 3.16 -27.43
C GLY A 470 -25.95 4.09 -26.30
N VAL A 471 -26.75 5.08 -25.89
CA VAL A 471 -26.47 5.95 -24.74
C VAL A 471 -27.49 5.70 -23.65
N TYR A 472 -27.03 5.25 -22.49
CA TYR A 472 -27.87 4.89 -21.35
C TYR A 472 -27.73 5.91 -20.23
N GLY A 473 -28.87 6.46 -19.81
CA GLY A 473 -28.94 7.45 -18.76
C GLY A 473 -29.77 6.98 -17.58
N VAL A 474 -29.59 7.66 -16.47
CA VAL A 474 -30.32 7.41 -15.23
C VAL A 474 -31.61 8.21 -15.24
N TYR A 475 -32.72 7.61 -14.79
CA TYR A 475 -34.04 8.24 -14.80
C TYR A 475 -34.10 9.50 -13.94
N GLY A 476 -34.53 10.62 -14.53
CA GLY A 476 -34.86 11.84 -13.79
C GLY A 476 -36.28 11.80 -13.25
N GLY A 477 -36.63 12.71 -12.34
CA GLY A 477 -38.02 12.87 -11.90
C GLY A 477 -38.31 12.49 -10.45
N ASN A 478 -37.29 12.15 -9.67
CA ASN A 478 -37.41 11.85 -8.24
C ASN A 478 -37.41 13.16 -7.42
N ALA A 479 -38.36 14.05 -7.71
CA ALA A 479 -38.44 15.40 -7.15
C ALA A 479 -38.66 15.41 -5.64
N ASN A 480 -39.36 14.40 -5.10
CA ASN A 480 -39.73 14.37 -3.69
C ASN A 480 -38.61 13.89 -2.74
N GLY A 481 -37.46 13.47 -3.28
CA GLY A 481 -36.33 12.93 -2.52
C GLY A 481 -36.67 11.73 -1.64
N GLU A 482 -37.77 11.00 -1.89
CA GLU A 482 -38.28 9.95 -0.99
C GLU A 482 -37.18 8.92 -0.67
N SER A 483 -36.92 8.70 0.63
CA SER A 483 -35.87 7.80 1.12
C SER A 483 -36.26 7.01 2.39
N ALA A 484 -37.55 6.93 2.70
CA ALA A 484 -38.02 6.49 4.02
C ALA A 484 -38.46 5.02 4.14
N VAL A 485 -38.21 4.14 3.15
CA VAL A 485 -38.56 2.70 3.26
C VAL A 485 -37.35 1.81 2.96
N ALA A 486 -36.97 1.03 3.98
CA ALA A 486 -35.72 0.27 4.10
C ALA A 486 -35.45 -0.85 3.06
N THR A 487 -36.29 -1.06 2.04
CA THR A 487 -36.07 -2.09 1.01
C THR A 487 -36.59 -1.72 -0.39
N ALA A 488 -36.94 -0.45 -0.63
CA ALA A 488 -37.41 0.00 -1.93
C ALA A 488 -36.80 1.36 -2.23
N TYR A 489 -35.74 1.36 -3.02
CA TYR A 489 -35.21 2.59 -3.56
C TYR A 489 -36.23 3.12 -4.60
N LYS A 490 -36.84 4.24 -4.24
CA LYS A 490 -37.22 5.38 -5.08
C LYS A 490 -37.99 5.08 -6.36
N GLY A 491 -39.16 5.71 -6.48
CA GLY A 491 -40.00 5.58 -7.65
C GLY A 491 -40.49 6.92 -8.14
N ILE A 492 -40.73 7.00 -9.43
CA ILE A 492 -41.20 8.21 -10.11
C ILE A 492 -42.70 8.04 -10.34
N ARG A 493 -43.51 9.00 -9.88
CA ARG A 493 -44.97 8.99 -10.07
C ARG A 493 -45.59 10.37 -9.94
N MET A 494 -46.67 10.58 -10.69
CA MET A 494 -47.46 11.82 -10.65
C MET A 494 -48.77 11.70 -9.84
N THR A 495 -49.00 10.55 -9.19
CA THR A 495 -50.23 10.26 -8.45
C THR A 495 -49.92 9.66 -7.07
N GLY A 496 -50.91 9.73 -6.16
CA GLY A 496 -50.77 9.25 -4.78
C GLY A 496 -50.61 10.38 -3.76
N PRO A 497 -50.40 10.03 -2.47
CA PRO A 497 -50.21 10.99 -1.38
C PRO A 497 -48.94 11.84 -1.55
N SER A 498 -48.88 12.97 -0.84
CA SER A 498 -47.80 13.96 -0.96
C SER A 498 -46.40 13.43 -0.63
N THR A 499 -46.30 12.40 0.21
CA THR A 499 -45.00 11.81 0.59
C THR A 499 -44.34 11.05 -0.55
N ILE A 500 -45.07 10.75 -1.62
CA ILE A 500 -44.62 9.86 -2.68
C ILE A 500 -44.86 10.40 -4.10
N ASN A 501 -45.53 11.54 -4.24
CA ASN A 501 -45.99 12.08 -5.53
C ASN A 501 -45.07 13.22 -5.98
N ASP A 502 -44.24 12.98 -6.98
CA ASP A 502 -43.26 13.92 -7.50
C ASP A 502 -43.92 15.17 -8.10
N ALA A 503 -45.03 15.01 -8.84
CA ALA A 503 -45.76 16.13 -9.39
C ALA A 503 -46.36 17.04 -8.29
N LEU A 504 -46.70 16.46 -7.14
CA LEU A 504 -47.17 17.23 -5.99
C LEU A 504 -46.00 17.88 -5.23
N ALA A 505 -44.82 17.27 -5.18
CA ALA A 505 -43.59 17.92 -4.68
C ALA A 505 -43.27 19.18 -5.50
N LEU A 506 -43.25 19.06 -6.84
CA LEU A 506 -43.13 20.20 -7.77
C LEU A 506 -44.13 21.33 -7.45
N LEU A 507 -45.41 20.98 -7.30
CA LEU A 507 -46.47 21.97 -7.03
C LEU A 507 -46.29 22.63 -5.66
N ASN A 508 -45.86 21.88 -4.65
CA ASN A 508 -45.64 22.40 -3.30
C ASN A 508 -44.44 23.35 -3.26
N GLN A 509 -43.36 23.06 -3.98
CA GLN A 509 -42.21 23.96 -4.13
C GLN A 509 -42.62 25.30 -4.75
N LEU A 510 -43.61 25.29 -5.65
CA LEU A 510 -44.23 26.48 -6.24
C LEU A 510 -45.30 27.13 -5.34
N GLY A 511 -45.38 26.77 -4.06
CA GLY A 511 -46.35 27.30 -3.10
C GLY A 511 -47.81 26.92 -3.40
N GLY A 512 -48.04 25.83 -4.14
CA GLY A 512 -49.37 25.41 -4.58
C GLY A 512 -49.87 26.15 -5.83
N ILE A 513 -49.04 26.97 -6.48
CA ILE A 513 -49.45 27.81 -7.61
C ILE A 513 -48.91 27.22 -8.92
N TYR A 514 -49.78 26.52 -9.66
CA TYR A 514 -49.43 25.82 -10.90
C TYR A 514 -48.76 26.70 -11.97
N THR A 515 -49.12 27.99 -12.05
CA THR A 515 -48.55 28.94 -13.02
C THR A 515 -47.33 29.69 -12.51
N ALA A 516 -46.88 29.44 -11.29
CA ALA A 516 -45.68 30.06 -10.77
C ALA A 516 -44.43 29.50 -11.44
N THR A 517 -43.36 30.27 -11.39
CA THR A 517 -42.02 29.85 -11.79
C THR A 517 -41.06 30.39 -10.75
N GLN A 518 -40.21 29.51 -10.24
CA GLN A 518 -39.07 29.89 -9.42
C GLN A 518 -37.85 29.95 -10.33
N PHE A 519 -37.10 31.05 -10.29
CA PHE A 519 -35.94 31.27 -11.15
C PHE A 519 -34.67 31.27 -10.31
N ASP A 520 -33.61 30.77 -10.92
CA ASP A 520 -32.25 30.75 -10.40
C ASP A 520 -32.15 30.08 -9.02
N VAL A 521 -32.57 28.82 -8.97
CA VAL A 521 -32.60 28.00 -7.76
C VAL A 521 -31.94 26.64 -7.97
N TYR A 522 -31.44 26.08 -6.86
CA TYR A 522 -30.88 24.74 -6.78
C TYR A 522 -31.80 23.88 -5.90
N GLU A 523 -32.81 23.28 -6.53
CA GLU A 523 -33.88 22.54 -5.85
C GLU A 523 -33.98 21.12 -6.40
N THR A 524 -34.51 20.19 -5.61
CA THR A 524 -34.77 18.81 -6.06
C THR A 524 -35.83 18.73 -7.16
N GLU A 525 -36.70 19.73 -7.21
CA GLU A 525 -37.81 19.88 -8.14
C GLU A 525 -37.39 20.42 -9.52
N ASP A 526 -36.17 20.93 -9.67
CA ASP A 526 -35.60 21.29 -10.97
C ASP A 526 -35.13 20.00 -11.65
N LEU A 527 -36.04 19.35 -12.37
CA LEU A 527 -35.81 17.99 -12.90
C LEU A 527 -34.97 17.98 -14.17
N ASN A 528 -34.95 19.11 -14.89
CA ASN A 528 -34.14 19.26 -16.09
C ASN A 528 -32.79 19.95 -15.82
N LEU A 529 -32.55 20.47 -14.62
CA LEU A 529 -31.34 21.17 -14.19
C LEU A 529 -31.10 22.48 -14.97
N ASP A 530 -32.15 23.24 -15.27
CA ASP A 530 -32.06 24.55 -15.95
C ASP A 530 -32.01 25.76 -14.98
N GLY A 531 -32.02 25.48 -13.69
CA GLY A 531 -32.04 26.43 -12.59
C GLY A 531 -33.42 27.06 -12.37
N ASN A 532 -34.50 26.53 -12.95
CA ASN A 532 -35.85 27.05 -12.76
C ASN A 532 -36.85 25.92 -12.53
N VAL A 533 -37.72 26.08 -11.53
CA VAL A 533 -38.82 25.14 -11.28
C VAL A 533 -40.10 25.70 -11.89
N ARG A 534 -40.79 24.93 -12.74
CA ARG A 534 -42.09 25.32 -13.34
C ARG A 534 -42.91 24.14 -13.87
N MET A 535 -44.24 24.28 -13.79
CA MET A 535 -45.20 23.29 -14.32
C MET A 535 -45.92 23.75 -15.61
N THR A 536 -45.55 24.91 -16.15
CA THR A 536 -46.15 25.48 -17.37
C THR A 536 -45.10 25.86 -18.41
N GLY A 537 -45.52 25.96 -19.67
CA GLY A 537 -44.64 26.20 -20.81
C GLY A 537 -44.37 24.94 -21.65
N PRO A 538 -43.53 25.05 -22.69
CA PRO A 538 -43.15 23.91 -23.53
C PRO A 538 -42.39 22.84 -22.75
N SER A 539 -42.38 21.60 -23.26
CA SER A 539 -41.76 20.44 -22.59
C SER A 539 -40.25 20.60 -22.37
N THR A 540 -39.57 21.40 -23.17
CA THR A 540 -38.12 21.64 -23.05
C THR A 540 -37.72 22.43 -21.81
N ILE A 541 -38.69 23.03 -21.11
CA ILE A 541 -38.43 23.88 -19.95
C ILE A 541 -39.32 23.52 -18.74
N ASN A 542 -40.29 22.63 -18.92
CA ASN A 542 -41.36 22.39 -17.95
C ASN A 542 -41.13 21.06 -17.21
N ASP A 543 -40.82 21.13 -15.92
CA ASP A 543 -40.52 19.98 -15.06
C ASP A 543 -41.68 18.98 -14.99
N ALA A 544 -42.93 19.47 -14.98
CA ALA A 544 -44.10 18.59 -14.94
C ALA A 544 -44.30 17.82 -16.25
N LEU A 545 -43.95 18.43 -17.40
CA LEU A 545 -43.97 17.75 -18.69
C LEU A 545 -42.75 16.84 -18.88
N PHE A 546 -41.59 17.22 -18.33
CA PHE A 546 -40.42 16.34 -18.27
C PHE A 546 -40.78 15.06 -17.49
N LEU A 547 -41.31 15.21 -16.27
CA LEU A 547 -41.77 14.11 -15.42
C LEU A 547 -42.80 13.21 -16.12
N LEU A 548 -43.76 13.81 -16.83
CA LEU A 548 -44.74 13.06 -17.61
C LEU A 548 -44.09 12.30 -18.77
N GLY A 549 -43.06 12.89 -19.40
CA GLY A 549 -42.26 12.26 -20.45
C GLY A 549 -41.50 11.04 -19.95
N VAL A 550 -40.89 11.12 -18.76
CA VAL A 550 -40.25 9.97 -18.09
C VAL A 550 -41.23 8.82 -17.85
N LEU A 551 -42.52 9.13 -17.67
CA LEU A 551 -43.60 8.16 -17.47
C LEU A 551 -44.32 7.78 -18.78
N ASP A 552 -43.67 7.91 -19.93
CA ASP A 552 -44.21 7.59 -21.27
C ASP A 552 -45.50 8.34 -21.63
N GLY A 553 -45.71 9.53 -21.06
CA GLY A 553 -46.93 10.30 -21.28
C GLY A 553 -48.14 9.83 -20.47
N VAL A 554 -47.97 8.90 -19.51
CA VAL A 554 -49.08 8.28 -18.78
C VAL A 554 -49.01 8.63 -17.29
N TYR A 555 -49.94 9.45 -16.82
CA TYR A 555 -50.00 9.93 -15.43
C TYR A 555 -50.07 8.83 -14.35
N THR A 556 -50.61 7.66 -14.69
CA THR A 556 -50.76 6.54 -13.76
C THR A 556 -49.57 5.58 -13.78
N ASN A 557 -48.59 5.79 -14.66
CA ASN A 557 -47.38 4.99 -14.67
C ASN A 557 -46.55 5.25 -13.40
N LEU A 558 -45.77 4.23 -13.06
CA LEU A 558 -44.91 4.20 -11.90
C LEU A 558 -43.63 3.48 -12.31
N ILE A 559 -42.50 4.14 -12.10
CA ILE A 559 -41.17 3.51 -12.15
C ILE A 559 -40.76 3.25 -10.71
N VAL A 560 -40.25 2.06 -10.39
CA VAL A 560 -39.66 1.71 -9.08
C VAL A 560 -38.42 0.86 -9.34
N ARG A 561 -37.32 1.12 -8.64
CA ARG A 561 -36.04 0.43 -8.85
C ARG A 561 -35.40 -0.01 -7.54
N ALA A 562 -35.34 -1.31 -7.25
CA ALA A 562 -34.60 -1.82 -6.10
C ALA A 562 -33.18 -2.24 -6.51
N PHE A 563 -32.25 -2.19 -5.55
CA PHE A 563 -30.87 -2.65 -5.67
C PHE A 563 -30.69 -4.10 -5.22
#